data_AF-A0A1H0LUB8-F1
#
_entry.id   AF-A0A1H0LUB8-F1
#
_cell.length_a   1.000
_cell.length_b   1.000
_cell.length_c   1.000
_cell.angle_alpha   90.00
_cell.angle_beta   90.00
_cell.angle_gamma   90.00
#
_symmetry.space_group_name_H-M   'P 1'
#
loop_
_entity.id
_entity.type
_entity.pdbx_description
1 polymer ?
#
loop_
_entity_poly.entity_id
_entity_poly.type
_entity_poly.pdbx_seq_one_letter_code
_entity_poly.pdbx_strand_id
1 'polypeptide(L)'
;MPLSRCQYAGGRWLGGFGPSVGARFRGVNRRGWRVWPTTSTVTDCSATRFAFEVRSLGLAVSRWQYDIEPTAGGCRVTESIWDRRPGWYVPITRLATGVRDRAVTNQRNIEATLERLKRIVESG
;
A
#
# COMPACT_ATOMS: atom_id res chain seq x y z
N MET A 1 -13.15 -2.90 22.51
CA MET A 1 -12.71 -3.29 21.15
C MET A 1 -11.57 -2.37 20.73
N PRO A 2 -10.31 -2.81 20.52
CA PRO A 2 -9.32 -1.91 19.96
C PRO A 2 -9.50 -1.89 18.44
N LEU A 3 -9.94 -0.73 17.96
CA LEU A 3 -9.91 -0.34 16.55
C LEU A 3 -8.54 -0.69 15.97
N SER A 4 -8.51 -1.59 14.98
CA SER A 4 -7.35 -1.81 14.12
C SER A 4 -6.97 -0.47 13.50
N ARG A 5 -6.02 0.24 14.12
CA ARG A 5 -5.50 1.50 13.61
C ARG A 5 -4.86 1.21 12.25
N CYS A 6 -5.57 1.58 11.20
CA CYS A 6 -5.09 1.61 9.83
C CYS A 6 -3.68 2.20 9.82
N GLN A 7 -2.71 1.44 9.32
CA GLN A 7 -1.31 1.86 9.34
C GLN A 7 -1.05 2.98 8.33
N TYR A 8 -1.97 3.27 7.40
CA TYR A 8 -1.81 4.33 6.42
C TYR A 8 -2.34 5.68 6.95
N ALA A 9 -1.44 6.64 7.17
CA ALA A 9 -1.77 7.98 7.68
C ALA A 9 -1.97 9.02 6.56
N GLY A 10 -1.72 8.67 5.30
CA GLY A 10 -1.83 9.56 4.14
C GLY A 10 -0.64 9.45 3.20
N GLY A 11 -0.73 10.14 2.07
CA GLY A 11 0.37 10.24 1.12
C GLY A 11 0.25 11.45 0.20
N ARG A 12 1.39 11.86 -0.38
CA ARG A 12 1.50 13.00 -1.30
C ARG A 12 2.36 12.62 -2.50
N TRP A 13 1.95 13.03 -3.69
CA TRP A 13 2.77 12.94 -4.90
C TRP A 13 4.05 13.78 -4.75
N LEU A 14 5.17 13.22 -5.18
CA LEU A 14 6.51 13.83 -5.07
C LEU A 14 6.90 14.64 -6.32
N GLY A 15 5.95 14.90 -7.21
CA GLY A 15 6.09 15.67 -8.45
C GLY A 15 4.97 15.31 -9.45
N GLY A 16 4.89 16.05 -10.56
CA GLY A 16 4.03 15.73 -11.72
C GLY A 16 2.51 15.99 -11.57
N PHE A 17 1.77 15.63 -12.62
CA PHE A 17 0.35 15.93 -12.87
C PHE A 17 -0.66 14.89 -12.34
N GLY A 18 -0.25 13.97 -11.46
CA GLY A 18 -1.11 12.91 -10.92
C GLY A 18 -0.61 11.49 -11.24
N PRO A 19 -1.49 10.48 -11.19
CA PRO A 19 -1.10 9.08 -11.35
C PRO A 19 -0.72 8.77 -12.80
N SER A 20 0.55 8.41 -13.02
CA SER A 20 1.07 7.91 -14.28
C SER A 20 2.24 6.95 -14.03
N VAL A 21 2.59 6.10 -15.00
CA VAL A 21 3.77 5.23 -14.88
C VAL A 21 5.03 6.07 -14.64
N GLY A 22 5.82 5.69 -13.64
CA GLY A 22 7.01 6.43 -13.19
C GLY A 22 6.72 7.51 -12.15
N ALA A 23 5.45 7.91 -11.94
CA ALA A 23 5.08 8.86 -10.91
C ALA A 23 5.42 8.32 -9.52
N ARG A 24 5.81 9.20 -8.60
CA ARG A 24 6.23 8.83 -7.25
C ARG A 24 5.35 9.48 -6.22
N PHE A 25 5.00 8.74 -5.18
CA PHE A 25 4.30 9.28 -4.03
C PHE A 25 4.96 8.82 -2.74
N ARG A 26 4.89 9.66 -1.71
CA ARG A 26 5.35 9.31 -0.36
C ARG A 26 4.14 8.92 0.47
N GLY A 27 4.15 7.69 0.99
CA GLY A 27 3.20 7.23 2.00
C GLY A 27 3.81 7.35 3.38
N VAL A 28 2.99 7.63 4.39
CA VAL A 28 3.42 7.57 5.80
C VAL A 28 2.68 6.44 6.49
N ASN A 29 3.45 5.47 6.99
CA ASN A 29 2.93 4.34 7.75
C ASN A 29 3.10 4.59 9.25
N ARG A 30 2.12 4.24 10.07
CA ARG A 30 2.14 4.38 11.54
C ARG A 30 1.64 3.12 12.23
N ARG A 31 2.42 2.59 13.17
CA ARG A 31 2.00 1.51 14.09
C ARG A 31 2.37 1.87 15.53
N GLY A 32 1.37 2.13 16.37
CA GLY A 32 1.61 2.65 17.72
C GLY A 32 2.32 4.01 17.66
N TRP A 33 3.43 4.14 18.39
CA TRP A 33 4.31 5.31 18.37
C TRP A 33 5.32 5.31 17.19
N ARG A 34 5.42 4.22 16.43
CA ARG A 34 6.36 4.09 15.32
C ARG A 34 5.74 4.66 14.06
N VAL A 35 6.44 5.60 13.43
CA VAL A 35 6.07 6.20 12.14
C VAL A 35 7.23 6.01 11.18
N TRP A 36 6.96 5.54 9.97
CA TRP A 36 7.97 5.44 8.93
C TRP A 36 7.42 5.86 7.56
N PRO A 37 8.16 6.72 6.83
CA PRO A 37 7.81 7.06 5.47
C PRO A 37 8.22 5.95 4.52
N THR A 38 7.47 5.79 3.45
CA THR A 38 7.81 4.94 2.30
C THR A 38 7.67 5.75 1.03
N THR A 39 8.51 5.47 0.04
CA THR A 39 8.38 6.08 -1.29
C THR A 39 7.92 5.01 -2.25
N SER A 40 6.78 5.24 -2.88
CA SER A 40 6.22 4.36 -3.90
C SER A 40 6.45 4.93 -5.28
N THR A 41 6.75 4.08 -6.25
CA THR A 41 6.86 4.42 -7.67
C THR A 41 5.81 3.62 -8.43
N VAL A 42 4.96 4.30 -9.18
CA VAL A 42 3.91 3.69 -10.02
C VAL A 42 4.56 2.92 -11.16
N THR A 43 4.21 1.65 -11.29
CA THR A 43 4.68 0.75 -12.35
C THR A 43 3.61 0.45 -13.37
N ASP A 44 2.33 0.58 -13.01
CA ASP A 44 1.19 0.42 -13.91
C ASP A 44 0.10 1.42 -13.53
N CYS A 45 -0.49 2.06 -14.54
CA CYS A 45 -1.57 3.03 -14.37
C CYS A 45 -2.45 3.01 -15.62
N SER A 46 -3.49 2.19 -15.58
CA SER A 46 -4.48 2.01 -16.64
C SER A 46 -5.88 1.91 -16.03
N ALA A 47 -6.91 1.86 -16.88
CA ALA A 47 -8.29 1.75 -16.43
C ALA A 47 -8.58 0.42 -15.67
N THR A 48 -7.83 -0.64 -15.99
CA THR A 48 -8.03 -1.98 -15.43
C THR A 48 -6.94 -2.38 -14.43
N ARG A 49 -5.91 -1.55 -14.24
CA ARG A 49 -4.81 -1.87 -13.34
C ARG A 49 -4.12 -0.64 -12.78
N PHE A 50 -3.82 -0.70 -11.49
CA PHE A 50 -2.90 0.22 -10.83
C PHE A 50 -1.87 -0.55 -10.01
N ALA A 51 -0.58 -0.35 -10.27
CA ALA A 51 0.48 -1.04 -9.55
C ALA A 51 1.62 -0.11 -9.17
N PHE A 52 2.30 -0.39 -8.06
CA PHE A 52 3.46 0.36 -7.63
C PHE A 52 4.45 -0.48 -6.83
N GLU A 53 5.72 -0.06 -6.91
CA GLU A 53 6.80 -0.56 -6.07
C GLU A 53 7.03 0.37 -4.89
N VAL A 54 7.03 -0.21 -3.69
CA VAL A 54 7.35 0.50 -2.46
C VAL A 54 8.82 0.31 -2.15
N ARG A 55 9.51 1.42 -1.92
CA ARG A 55 10.89 1.48 -1.43
C ARG A 55 10.93 2.10 -0.04
N SER A 56 11.80 1.57 0.81
CA SER A 56 12.11 2.10 2.14
C SER A 56 13.63 2.17 2.31
N LEU A 57 14.15 3.34 2.66
CA LEU A 57 15.60 3.59 2.75
C LEU A 57 16.37 3.14 1.49
N GLY A 58 15.80 3.38 0.30
CA GLY A 58 16.39 3.00 -0.99
C GLY A 58 16.17 1.55 -1.41
N LEU A 59 15.76 0.66 -0.50
CA LEU A 59 15.55 -0.76 -0.79
C LEU A 59 14.11 -1.06 -1.19
N ALA A 60 13.91 -1.90 -2.21
CA ALA A 60 12.60 -2.43 -2.56
C ALA A 60 12.08 -3.31 -1.42
N VAL A 61 10.87 -2.99 -0.93
CA VAL A 61 10.28 -3.72 0.21
C VAL A 61 9.01 -4.47 -0.19
N SER A 62 8.22 -3.94 -1.11
CA SER A 62 7.01 -4.63 -1.55
C SER A 62 6.54 -4.11 -2.89
N ARG A 63 5.87 -4.98 -3.66
CA ARG A 63 5.07 -4.59 -4.82
C ARG A 63 3.60 -4.70 -4.45
N TRP A 64 2.81 -3.73 -4.88
CA TRP A 64 1.36 -3.71 -4.73
C TRP A 64 0.72 -3.60 -6.12
N GLN A 65 -0.39 -4.28 -6.31
CA GLN A 65 -1.18 -4.25 -7.54
C GLN A 65 -2.66 -4.32 -7.20
N TYR A 66 -3.44 -3.50 -7.90
CA TYR A 66 -4.89 -3.48 -7.91
C TYR A 66 -5.32 -3.82 -9.32
N ASP A 67 -5.92 -4.99 -9.50
CA ASP A 67 -6.61 -5.35 -10.74
C ASP A 67 -8.08 -4.94 -10.62
N ILE A 68 -8.59 -4.24 -11.62
CA ILE A 68 -9.93 -3.67 -11.64
C ILE A 68 -10.69 -4.33 -12.79
N GLU A 69 -11.67 -5.14 -12.44
CA GLU A 69 -12.50 -5.88 -13.38
C GLU A 69 -13.90 -5.27 -13.40
N PRO A 70 -14.40 -4.78 -14.55
CA PRO A 70 -15.77 -4.32 -14.67
C PRO A 70 -16.76 -5.45 -14.37
N THR A 71 -17.88 -5.10 -13.73
CA THR A 71 -19.01 -6.00 -13.46
C THR A 71 -20.30 -5.31 -13.87
N ALA A 72 -21.42 -6.05 -13.92
CA ALA A 72 -22.71 -5.51 -14.36
C ALA A 72 -23.21 -4.30 -13.54
N GLY A 73 -22.77 -4.15 -12.28
CA GLY A 73 -23.21 -3.08 -11.38
C GLY A 73 -22.09 -2.24 -10.77
N GLY A 74 -20.87 -2.31 -11.30
CA GLY A 74 -19.69 -1.65 -10.72
C GLY A 74 -18.40 -2.31 -11.15
N CYS A 75 -17.46 -2.49 -10.22
CA CYS A 75 -16.22 -3.23 -10.48
C CYS A 75 -15.84 -4.14 -9.31
N ARG A 76 -15.07 -5.18 -9.62
CA ARG A 76 -14.33 -5.98 -8.65
C ARG A 76 -12.90 -5.47 -8.63
N VAL A 77 -12.41 -5.14 -7.44
CA VAL A 77 -11.01 -4.77 -7.23
C VAL A 77 -10.31 -5.91 -6.50
N THR A 78 -9.24 -6.42 -7.08
CA THR A 78 -8.39 -7.45 -6.49
C THR A 78 -7.05 -6.84 -6.12
N GLU A 79 -6.71 -6.86 -4.84
CA GLU A 79 -5.43 -6.35 -4.33
C GLU A 79 -4.43 -7.50 -4.13
N SER A 80 -3.25 -7.36 -4.73
CA SER A 80 -2.15 -8.33 -4.64
C SER A 80 -0.89 -7.66 -4.10
N ILE A 81 -0.20 -8.36 -3.19
CA ILE A 81 1.03 -7.90 -2.57
C ILE A 81 2.14 -8.94 -2.70
N TRP A 82 3.34 -8.49 -3.07
CA TRP A 82 4.55 -9.32 -3.04
C TRP A 82 5.58 -8.69 -2.11
N ASP A 83 6.13 -9.49 -1.20
CA ASP A 83 7.30 -9.10 -0.41
C ASP A 83 8.54 -9.13 -1.30
N ARG A 84 9.31 -8.03 -1.31
CA ARG A 84 10.53 -7.89 -2.12
C ARG A 84 11.75 -7.65 -1.25
N ARG A 85 11.62 -7.75 0.08
CA ARG A 85 12.74 -7.50 1.00
C ARG A 85 13.81 -8.58 0.83
N PRO A 86 15.10 -8.19 0.75
CA PRO A 86 16.20 -9.13 0.90
C PRO A 86 16.10 -9.85 2.25
N GLY A 87 16.42 -11.15 2.31
CA GLY A 87 16.29 -11.96 3.52
C GLY A 87 17.01 -11.37 4.75
N TRP A 88 18.18 -10.75 4.53
CA TRP A 88 18.95 -10.08 5.58
C TRP A 88 18.28 -8.79 6.11
N TYR A 89 17.38 -8.19 5.33
CA TYR A 89 16.67 -6.95 5.68
C TYR A 89 15.34 -7.20 6.41
N VAL A 90 14.84 -8.44 6.38
CA VAL A 90 13.66 -8.88 7.12
C VAL A 90 13.81 -8.64 8.64
N PRO A 91 14.88 -9.07 9.34
CA PRO A 91 15.03 -8.83 10.77
C PRO A 91 15.13 -7.34 11.13
N ILE A 92 15.82 -6.53 10.31
CA ILE A 92 15.97 -5.08 10.51
C ILE A 92 14.60 -4.40 10.42
N THR A 93 13.81 -4.72 9.40
CA THR A 93 12.46 -4.17 9.24
C THR A 93 11.51 -4.66 10.33
N ARG A 94 11.64 -5.90 10.81
CA ARG A 94 10.90 -6.41 11.98
C ARG A 94 11.19 -5.59 13.23
N LEU A 95 12.46 -5.30 13.52
CA LEU A 95 12.88 -4.50 14.68
C LEU A 95 12.42 -3.05 14.58
N ALA A 96 12.57 -2.42 13.41
CA ALA A 96 12.21 -1.03 13.17
C ALA A 96 10.70 -0.78 13.24
N THR A 97 9.89 -1.74 12.79
CA THR A 97 8.43 -1.56 12.68
C THR A 97 7.61 -2.33 13.71
N GLY A 98 8.25 -3.24 14.47
CA GLY A 98 7.59 -4.09 15.47
C GLY A 98 6.66 -5.16 14.87
N VAL A 99 6.67 -5.35 13.54
CA VAL A 99 5.80 -6.32 12.87
C VAL A 99 6.51 -7.67 12.79
N ARG A 100 6.22 -8.58 13.73
CA ARG A 100 6.76 -9.95 13.73
C ARG A 100 6.19 -10.81 12.60
N ASP A 101 4.90 -10.67 12.32
CA ASP A 101 4.23 -11.39 11.22
C ASP A 101 3.54 -10.40 10.26
N ARG A 102 4.29 -10.04 9.21
CA ARG A 102 3.89 -9.03 8.22
C ARG A 102 2.83 -9.54 7.26
N ALA A 103 2.76 -10.84 6.98
CA ALA A 103 1.78 -11.38 6.02
C ALA A 103 0.35 -11.21 6.56
N VAL A 104 0.11 -11.66 7.79
CA VAL A 104 -1.20 -11.51 8.46
C VAL A 104 -1.54 -10.05 8.74
N THR A 105 -0.54 -9.24 9.12
CA THR A 105 -0.74 -7.80 9.38
C THR A 105 -1.04 -7.03 8.09
N ASN A 106 -0.41 -7.39 6.97
CA ASN A 106 -0.67 -6.78 5.67
C ASN A 106 -2.08 -7.13 5.18
N GLN A 107 -2.53 -8.38 5.36
CA GLN A 107 -3.88 -8.79 4.96
C GLN A 107 -4.98 -8.01 5.68
N ARG A 108 -4.87 -7.82 7.00
CA ARG A 108 -5.84 -7.00 7.76
C ARG A 108 -5.80 -5.51 7.39
N ASN A 109 -4.64 -4.98 7.00
CA ASN A 109 -4.53 -3.61 6.52
C ASN A 109 -5.10 -3.46 5.10
N ILE A 110 -4.94 -4.48 4.25
CA ILE A 110 -5.50 -4.57 2.90
C ILE A 110 -7.02 -4.54 2.99
N GLU A 111 -7.62 -5.41 3.81
CA GLU A 111 -9.07 -5.44 4.08
C GLU A 111 -9.59 -4.05 4.50
N ALA A 112 -8.93 -3.40 5.46
CA ALA A 112 -9.30 -2.07 5.91
C ALA A 112 -9.13 -0.97 4.85
N THR A 113 -8.13 -1.11 3.96
CA THR A 113 -7.89 -0.17 2.86
C THR A 113 -8.96 -0.31 1.78
N LEU A 114 -9.32 -1.54 1.41
CA LEU A 114 -10.38 -1.84 0.45
C LEU A 114 -11.77 -1.42 0.97
N GLU A 115 -12.09 -1.66 2.24
CA GLU A 115 -13.35 -1.19 2.84
C GLU A 115 -13.46 0.34 2.85
N ARG A 116 -12.34 1.03 3.06
CA ARG A 116 -12.31 2.50 3.02
C ARG A 116 -12.42 3.01 1.59
N LEU A 117 -11.74 2.38 0.64
CA LEU A 117 -11.83 2.69 -0.77
C LEU A 117 -13.27 2.54 -1.26
N LYS A 118 -13.90 1.40 -0.95
CA LYS A 118 -15.31 1.13 -1.24
C LYS A 118 -16.23 2.23 -0.70
N ARG A 119 -16.11 2.56 0.59
CA ARG A 119 -16.93 3.62 1.20
C ARG A 119 -16.77 4.97 0.52
N ILE A 120 -15.53 5.37 0.18
CA ILE A 120 -15.28 6.66 -0.49
C ILE A 120 -15.93 6.67 -1.88
N VAL A 121 -15.73 5.62 -2.68
CA VAL A 121 -16.25 5.53 -4.04
C VAL A 121 -17.77 5.43 -4.08
N GLU A 122 -18.38 4.71 -3.14
CA GLU A 122 -19.84 4.53 -3.10
C GLU A 122 -20.58 5.71 -2.41
N SER A 123 -19.86 6.61 -1.76
CA SER A 123 -20.43 7.81 -1.11
C SER A 123 -20.36 9.09 -1.94
N GLY A 124 -19.69 9.04 -3.10
CA GLY A 124 -19.63 10.13 -4.07
C GLY A 124 -20.60 9.91 -5.21
#